data_AF-A0A538KNX4-F1
#
_entry.id   AF-A0A538KNX4-F1
#
_cell.length_a   1.000
_cell.length_b   1.000
_cell.length_c   1.000
_cell.angle_alpha   90.00
_cell.angle_beta   90.00
_cell.angle_gamma   90.00
#
_symmetry.space_group_name_H-M   'P 1'
#
loop_
_entity.id
_entity.type
_entity.pdbx_description
1 polymer ?
#
loop_
_entity_poly.entity_id
_entity_poly.type
_entity_poly.pdbx_seq_one_letter_code
_entity_poly.pdbx_strand_id
1 'polypeptide(L)' 'MSNANLLIAANTVWVVIAAILVMFMQAGFAFLEAGLTRMKNAAHIAGKNVLIFGICS' A
#
# COMPACT_ATOMS: atom_id res chain seq x y z
N MET A 1 6.53 -26.00 22.80
CA MET A 1 5.93 -25.27 21.67
C MET A 1 6.23 -26.07 20.41
N SER A 2 5.25 -26.76 19.82
CA SER A 2 5.47 -27.56 18.60
C SER A 2 6.03 -26.66 17.48
N ASN A 3 7.04 -27.13 16.74
CA ASN A 3 7.72 -26.40 15.66
C ASN A 3 6.73 -25.81 14.64
N ALA A 4 5.56 -26.42 14.49
CA ALA A 4 4.45 -25.91 13.69
C ALA A 4 4.01 -24.49 14.11
N ASN A 5 3.95 -24.17 15.40
CA ASN A 5 3.55 -22.85 15.88
C ASN A 5 4.58 -21.77 15.55
N LEU A 6 5.87 -22.12 15.58
CA LEU A 6 6.96 -21.22 15.19
C LEU A 6 6.91 -20.92 13.68
N LEU A 7 6.65 -21.94 12.86
CA LEU A 7 6.49 -21.76 11.42
C LEU A 7 5.26 -20.91 11.07
N ILE A 8 4.14 -21.13 11.76
CA ILE A 8 2.93 -20.32 11.59
C ILE A 8 3.22 -18.86 11.97
N ALA A 9 3.83 -18.60 13.13
CA ALA A 9 4.19 -17.25 13.55
C ALA A 9 5.14 -16.55 12.57
N ALA A 10 6.18 -17.24 12.10
CA ALA A 10 7.12 -16.69 11.11
C ALA A 10 6.43 -16.38 9.77
N ASN A 11 5.56 -17.28 9.29
CA ASN A 11 4.79 -17.06 8.06
C ASN A 11 3.80 -15.90 8.20
N THR A 12 3.11 -15.78 9.33
CA THR A 12 2.19 -14.65 9.58
C THR A 12 2.94 -13.32 9.60
N VAL A 13 4.09 -13.24 10.27
CA VAL A 13 4.92 -12.03 10.27
C VAL A 13 5.38 -11.68 8.86
N TRP A 14 5.83 -12.67 8.08
CA TRP A 14 6.23 -12.46 6.69
C TRP A 14 5.08 -11.92 5.82
N VAL A 15 3.89 -12.50 5.94
CA VAL A 15 2.71 -12.06 5.18
C VAL A 15 2.27 -10.65 5.57
N VAL A 16 2.33 -10.28 6.86
CA VAL A 16 2.00 -8.92 7.32
C VAL A 16 2.98 -7.90 6.76
N ILE A 17 4.29 -8.21 6.77
CA ILE A 17 5.31 -7.33 6.17
C ILE A 17 5.08 -7.19 4.67
N ALA A 18 4.80 -8.30 3.97
CA ALA A 18 4.48 -8.27 2.55
C ALA A 18 3.22 -7.43 2.26
N ALA A 19 2.18 -7.54 3.09
CA ALA A 19 0.96 -6.75 2.96
C ALA A 19 1.24 -5.23 3.10
N ILE A 20 2.08 -4.83 4.05
CA ILE A 20 2.49 -3.42 4.22
C ILE A 20 3.23 -2.90 2.97
N LEU A 21 4.11 -3.71 2.37
CA LEU A 21 4.82 -3.33 1.15
C LEU A 21 3.87 -3.17 -0.05
N VAL A 22 2.87 -4.03 -0.17
CA VAL A 22 1.84 -3.94 -1.23
C VAL A 22 0.97 -2.69 -1.06
N MET A 23 0.59 -2.34 0.17
CA MET A 23 -0.12 -1.09 0.47
C MET A 23 0.68 0.15 0.01
N PHE A 24 2.00 0.12 0.19
CA PHE A 24 2.88 1.22 -0.25
C PHE A 24 2.98 1.35 -1.78
N MET A 25 2.71 0.27 -2.52
CA MET A 25 2.75 0.26 -3.99
C MET A 25 1.63 1.10 -4.61
N GLN A 26 0.45 1.13 -3.97
CA GLN A 26 -0.68 1.97 -4.39
C GLN A 26 -0.40 3.46 -4.13
N ALA A 27 0.20 3.78 -2.98
CA ALA A 27 0.66 5.14 -2.69
C ALA A 27 1.78 5.61 -3.66
N GLY A 28 2.69 4.70 -4.03
CA GLY A 28 3.74 4.96 -5.00
C GLY A 28 3.19 5.30 -6.39
N PHE A 29 2.19 4.56 -6.88
CA PHE A 29 1.52 4.87 -8.14
C PHE A 29 0.79 6.21 -8.09
N ALA A 30 0.12 6.51 -6.97
CA ALA A 30 -0.56 7.79 -6.79
C ALA A 30 0.40 8.99 -6.83
N PHE A 31 1.60 8.84 -6.28
CA PHE A 31 2.63 9.87 -6.32
C PHE A 31 3.22 10.07 -7.73
N LEU A 32 3.40 8.99 -8.50
CA LEU A 32 3.83 9.06 -9.89
C LEU A 32 2.78 9.74 -10.78
N GLU A 33 1.50 9.39 -10.64
CA GLU A 33 0.40 10.03 -11.37
C GLU A 33 0.23 11.51 -10.99
N ALA A 34 0.39 11.86 -9.70
CA ALA A 34 0.37 13.25 -9.27
C ALA A 34 1.58 14.04 -9.81
N GLY A 35 2.78 13.44 -9.82
CA GLY A 35 4.02 14.08 -10.30
C GLY A 35 4.08 14.28 -11.82
N LEU A 36 3.40 13.45 -12.60
CA LEU A 36 3.31 13.57 -14.07
C LEU A 36 2.20 14.55 -14.53
N THR A 37 1.34 15.02 -13.62
CA THR A 37 0.27 15.99 -13.93
C THR A 37 0.69 17.44 -13.61
N ARG A 38 0.10 18.43 -14.30
CA ARG A 38 0.38 19.86 -14.04
C ARG A 38 0.13 20.18 -12.56
N MET A 39 1.11 20.83 -11.91
CA MET A 39 1.12 21.13 -10.46
C MET A 39 -0.20 21.71 -9.92
N LYS A 40 -0.93 22.50 -10.72
CA LYS A 40 -2.22 23.09 -10.32
C LYS A 40 -3.38 22.09 -10.12
N ASN A 41 -3.27 20.87 -10.64
CA ASN A 41 -4.26 19.81 -10.43
C ASN A 41 -3.72 18.60 -9.64
N ALA A 42 -2.42 18.53 -9.38
CA ALA A 42 -1.78 17.38 -8.70
C ALA A 42 -2.43 17.04 -7.35
N ALA A 43 -2.83 18.04 -6.56
CA ALA A 43 -3.53 17.83 -5.28
C ALA A 43 -4.93 17.19 -5.44
N HIS A 44 -5.65 17.52 -6.51
CA HIS A 44 -6.97 16.95 -6.79
C HIS A 44 -6.87 15.50 -7.28
N ILE A 45 -5.83 15.16 -8.07
CA ILE A 45 -5.55 13.78 -8.50
C ILE A 45 -5.08 12.94 -7.32
N ALA A 46 -4.15 13.44 -6.50
CA ALA A 46 -3.68 12.73 -5.31
C ALA A 46 -4.81 12.46 -4.31
N GLY A 47 -5.71 13.43 -4.10
CA GLY A 47 -6.89 13.26 -3.24
C GLY A 47 -7.85 12.17 -3.72
N LYS A 48 -8.08 12.08 -5.04
CA LYS A 48 -8.87 10.98 -5.61
C LYS A 48 -8.20 9.62 -5.44
N ASN A 49 -6.89 9.52 -5.64
CA ASN A 49 -6.17 8.27 -5.49
C ASN A 49 -6.11 7.78 -4.04
N VAL A 50 -5.99 8.68 -3.05
CA VAL A 50 -6.09 8.33 -1.62
C VAL A 50 -7.49 7.85 -1.26
N LEU A 51 -8.54 8.49 -1.81
CA LEU A 51 -9.93 8.07 -1.60
C LEU A 51 -10.20 6.67 -2.19
N ILE A 52 -9.72 6.40 -3.42
CA ILE A 52 -9.86 5.09 -4.07
C ILE A 52 -9.09 4.03 -3.28
N PHE A 53 -7.90 4.35 -2.78
CA PHE A 53 -7.15 3.44 -1.92
C PHE A 53 -7.90 3.13 -0.62
N GLY A 54 -8.52 4.11 0.03
CA GLY A 54 -9.29 3.89 1.26
C GLY A 54 -10.63 3.15 1.07
N ILE A 55 -11.21 3.19 -0.12
CA ILE A 55 -12.50 2.53 -0.44
C ILE A 55 -12.30 1.14 -1.06
N CYS A 56 -11.25 0.94 -1.85
CA CYS A 56 -11.01 -0.31 -2.59
C CYS A 56 -10.02 -1.26 -1.91
N SER A 57 -9.25 -0.80 -0.92
CA SER A 57 -8.29 -1.64 -0.18
C SER A 57 -8.92 -2.44 0.95
#